data_AF-A0A9Q3EII5-F1
#
_entry.id   AF-A0A9Q3EII5-F1
#
_cell.length_a   1.000
_cell.length_b   1.000
_cell.length_c   1.000
_cell.angle_alpha   90.00
_cell.angle_beta   90.00
_cell.angle_gamma   90.00
#
_symmetry.space_group_name_H-M   'P 1'
#
loop_
_entity.id
_entity.type
_entity.pdbx_description
1 polymer ?
#
loop_
_entity_poly.entity_id
_entity_poly.type
_entity_poly.pdbx_seq_one_letter_code
_entity_poly.pdbx_strand_id
1 'polypeptide(L)'
;MQFGLTNAPASFQNLLNDIFAYFLDIFVVAYIDDIMVFSSSEEEHVKHVASVPQRLRDNNLFAKASKCVFHSSSVEYWGDVVSGDGLNMDYKKVSKS
;
A
#
# COMPACT_ATOMS: atom_id res chain seq x y z
N MET A 1 -17.91 -1.29 -3.67
CA MET A 1 -18.19 0.03 -4.26
C MET A 1 -18.30 -0.13 -5.78
N GLN A 2 -19.20 0.58 -6.46
CA GLN A 2 -19.33 0.47 -7.93
C GLN A 2 -18.30 1.37 -8.63
N PHE A 3 -17.64 0.86 -9.66
CA PHE A 3 -16.71 1.64 -10.47
C PHE A 3 -17.46 2.71 -11.27
N GLY A 4 -16.83 3.88 -11.47
CA GLY A 4 -17.39 4.97 -12.30
C GLY A 4 -18.16 6.06 -11.54
N LEU A 5 -18.32 5.96 -10.21
CA LEU A 5 -18.78 7.09 -9.40
C LEU A 5 -17.63 8.07 -9.14
N THR A 6 -17.86 9.36 -9.38
CA THR A 6 -16.84 10.42 -9.20
C THR A 6 -16.24 10.44 -7.80
N ASN A 7 -17.04 10.17 -6.76
CA ASN A 7 -16.59 10.22 -5.37
C ASN A 7 -16.19 8.85 -4.80
N ALA A 8 -16.25 7.77 -5.58
CA ALA A 8 -15.87 6.44 -5.11
C ALA A 8 -14.44 6.40 -4.53
N PRO A 9 -13.41 6.93 -5.21
CA PRO A 9 -12.05 6.91 -4.69
C PRO A 9 -11.90 7.66 -3.36
N ALA A 10 -12.54 8.83 -3.23
CA ALA A 10 -12.48 9.64 -2.02
C ALA A 10 -13.15 8.93 -0.83
N SER A 11 -14.32 8.31 -1.05
CA SER A 11 -14.99 7.54 -0.02
C SER A 11 -14.19 6.31 0.41
N PHE A 12 -13.53 5.63 -0.54
CA PHE A 12 -12.69 4.48 -0.22
C PHE A 12 -11.42 4.89 0.52
N GLN A 13 -10.79 6.00 0.13
CA GLN A 13 -9.65 6.56 0.86
C GLN A 13 -10.02 6.90 2.31
N ASN A 14 -11.17 7.52 2.56
CA ASN A 14 -11.61 7.80 3.93
C ASN A 14 -11.78 6.52 4.75
N LEU A 15 -12.37 5.47 4.16
CA LEU A 15 -12.49 4.17 4.81
C LEU A 15 -11.11 3.57 5.16
N LEU A 16 -10.16 3.62 4.23
CA LEU A 16 -8.79 3.15 4.49
C LEU A 16 -8.11 3.97 5.59
N ASN A 17 -8.31 5.29 5.60
CA ASN A 17 -7.79 6.16 6.64
C ASN A 17 -8.33 5.79 8.02
N ASP A 18 -9.61 5.47 8.13
CA ASP A 18 -10.22 5.07 9.40
C ASP A 18 -9.74 3.69 9.86
N ILE A 19 -9.69 2.72 8.94
CA ILE A 19 -9.27 1.34 9.25
C ILE A 19 -7.80 1.29 9.65
N PHE A 20 -6.96 2.02 8.94
CA PHE A 20 -5.51 2.04 9.12
C PHE A 20 -5.01 3.24 9.94
N ALA A 21 -5.88 3.98 10.63
CA ALA A 21 -5.52 5.18 11.39
C ALA A 21 -4.31 4.99 12.32
N TYR A 22 -4.17 3.80 12.92
CA TYR A 22 -3.07 3.47 13.82
C TYR A 22 -1.80 2.95 13.12
N PHE A 23 -1.86 2.66 11.82
CA PHE A 23 -0.77 2.09 11.03
C PHE A 23 -0.22 3.09 10.00
N LEU A 24 -1.07 4.04 9.57
CA LEU A 24 -0.74 5.10 8.63
C LEU A 24 0.44 5.93 9.13
N ASP A 25 1.37 6.23 8.21
CA ASP A 25 2.59 6.99 8.44
C ASP A 25 3.57 6.39 9.47
N ILE A 26 3.27 5.20 10.01
CA ILE A 26 4.16 4.44 10.89
C ILE A 26 4.82 3.30 10.12
N PHE A 27 4.01 2.43 9.53
CA PHE A 27 4.49 1.28 8.73
C PHE A 27 3.59 0.98 7.53
N VAL A 28 2.50 1.73 7.34
CA VAL A 28 1.58 1.61 6.20
C VAL A 28 1.44 2.95 5.49
N VAL A 29 1.50 2.93 4.16
CA VAL A 29 1.01 3.99 3.29
C VAL A 29 -0.15 3.43 2.49
N ALA A 30 -1.30 4.09 2.49
CA ALA A 30 -2.46 3.65 1.73
C ALA A 30 -2.94 4.77 0.80
N TYR A 31 -3.06 4.46 -0.49
CA TYR A 31 -3.57 5.39 -1.48
C TYR A 31 -4.55 4.71 -2.43
N ILE A 32 -5.80 5.17 -2.43
CA ILE A 32 -6.95 4.61 -3.15
C ILE A 32 -7.02 3.09 -2.95
N ASP A 33 -6.52 2.28 -3.89
CA ASP A 33 -6.63 0.82 -3.84
C ASP A 33 -5.31 0.14 -3.46
N ASP A 34 -4.21 0.90 -3.37
CA ASP A 34 -2.87 0.38 -3.12
C ASP A 34 -2.48 0.59 -1.65
N ILE A 35 -2.00 -0.47 -1.01
CA ILE A 35 -1.52 -0.46 0.37
C ILE A 35 -0.07 -0.93 0.36
N MET A 36 0.83 -0.04 0.76
CA MET A 36 2.25 -0.32 0.92
C MET A 36 2.58 -0.52 2.40
N VAL A 37 3.38 -1.54 2.69
CA VAL A 37 3.88 -1.83 4.03
C VAL A 37 5.40 -1.70 4.02
N PHE A 38 5.96 -0.91 4.93
CA PHE A 38 7.40 -0.67 5.05
C PHE A 38 7.87 -0.89 6.49
N SER A 39 9.12 -1.30 6.68
CA SER A 39 9.68 -1.63 7.99
C SER A 39 11.20 -1.55 7.96
N SER A 40 11.83 -1.29 9.11
CA SER A 40 13.29 -1.18 9.23
C SER A 40 14.01 -2.52 9.36
N SER A 41 13.31 -3.56 9.83
CA SER A 41 13.85 -4.92 9.99
C SER A 41 12.92 -5.96 9.39
N GLU A 42 13.47 -7.10 8.96
CA GLU A 42 12.68 -8.22 8.42
C GLU A 42 11.73 -8.82 9.47
N GLU A 43 12.18 -8.90 10.71
CA GLU A 43 11.41 -9.45 11.83
C GLU A 43 10.17 -8.61 12.16
N GLU A 44 10.30 -7.28 12.11
CA GLU A 44 9.16 -6.37 12.21
C GLU A 44 8.30 -6.41 10.95
N HIS A 45 8.92 -6.51 9.78
CA HIS A 45 8.21 -6.57 8.50
C HIS A 45 7.23 -7.73 8.45
N VAL A 46 7.63 -8.92 8.90
CA VAL A 46 6.75 -10.08 8.98
C VAL A 46 5.52 -9.81 9.87
N LYS A 47 5.71 -9.12 11.00
CA LYS A 47 4.60 -8.75 11.90
C LYS A 47 3.67 -7.72 11.27
N HIS A 48 4.23 -6.69 10.62
CA HIS A 48 3.46 -5.65 9.93
C HIS A 48 2.70 -6.19 8.72
N VAL A 49 3.31 -7.05 7.92
CA VAL A 49 2.65 -7.69 6.79
C VAL A 49 1.54 -8.61 7.25
N ALA A 50 1.65 -9.26 8.41
CA ALA A 50 0.57 -10.09 8.96
C ALA A 50 -0.60 -9.25 9.51
N SER A 51 -0.33 -8.06 10.07
CA SER A 51 -1.36 -7.21 10.67
C SER A 51 -2.29 -6.56 9.63
N VAL A 52 -1.77 -6.25 8.43
CA VAL A 52 -2.56 -5.57 7.38
C VAL A 52 -3.71 -6.44 6.83
N PRO A 53 -3.49 -7.69 6.36
CA PRO A 53 -4.56 -8.58 5.93
C PRO A 53 -5.55 -8.92 7.05
N GLN A 54 -5.08 -9.01 8.29
CA GLN A 54 -5.96 -9.23 9.43
C GLN A 54 -6.90 -8.04 9.62
N ARG A 55 -6.35 -6.82 9.58
CA ARG A 55 -7.12 -5.58 9.73
C ARG A 55 -8.14 -5.40 8.59
N LEU A 56 -7.78 -5.77 7.37
CA LEU A 56 -8.71 -5.81 6.23
C LEU A 56 -9.84 -6.80 6.49
N ARG A 57 -9.52 -8.03 6.92
CA ARG A 57 -10.50 -9.07 7.22
C ARG A 57 -11.49 -8.65 8.31
N ASP A 58 -11.01 -8.00 9.38
CA ASP A 58 -11.86 -7.52 10.47
C ASP A 58 -12.89 -6.46 10.00
N ASN A 59 -12.62 -5.80 8.88
CA ASN A 59 -13.49 -4.79 8.27
C ASN A 59 -14.16 -5.28 6.97
N ASN A 60 -14.19 -6.60 6.73
CA ASN A 60 -14.77 -7.22 5.54
C ASN A 60 -14.19 -6.72 4.21
N LEU A 61 -12.92 -6.31 4.22
CA LEU A 61 -12.13 -5.96 3.04
C LEU A 61 -11.18 -7.10 2.70
N PHE A 62 -10.90 -7.28 1.41
CA PHE A 62 -10.03 -8.35 0.91
C PHE A 62 -9.07 -7.81 -0.13
N ALA A 63 -7.78 -8.06 0.10
CA ALA A 63 -6.75 -7.80 -0.91
C ALA A 63 -6.79 -8.89 -1.99
N LYS A 64 -6.55 -8.50 -3.25
CA LYS A 64 -6.44 -9.44 -4.35
C LYS A 64 -5.05 -10.09 -4.33
N ALA A 65 -4.96 -11.32 -3.82
CA ALA A 65 -3.69 -12.04 -3.66
C ALA A 65 -2.83 -12.08 -4.94
N SER A 66 -3.45 -12.18 -6.13
CA SER A 66 -2.73 -12.20 -7.42
C SER A 66 -2.03 -10.88 -7.77
N LYS A 67 -2.31 -9.79 -7.05
CA LYS A 67 -1.68 -8.48 -7.21
C LYS A 67 -0.79 -8.10 -6.03
N CYS A 68 -0.76 -8.91 -4.98
CA CYS A 68 0.06 -8.64 -3.81
C CYS A 68 1.50 -9.10 -4.07
N VAL A 69 2.46 -8.22 -3.78
CA VAL A 69 3.89 -8.54 -3.79
C VAL A 69 4.35 -8.51 -2.34
N PHE A 70 4.97 -9.59 -1.87
CA PHE A 70 5.45 -9.73 -0.50
C PHE A 70 6.95 -9.92 -0.48
N HIS A 71 7.59 -9.50 0.62
CA HIS A 71 9.00 -9.77 0.92
C HIS A 71 10.00 -9.29 -0.16
N SER A 72 9.68 -8.16 -0.81
CA SER A 72 10.56 -7.57 -1.81
C SER A 72 11.38 -6.43 -1.19
N SER A 73 12.69 -6.40 -1.47
CA SER A 73 13.59 -5.32 -1.05
C SER A 73 13.36 -4.01 -1.82
N SER A 74 12.67 -4.10 -2.95
CA SER A 74 12.16 -2.96 -3.70
C SER A 74 10.77 -3.25 -4.24
N VAL A 75 9.88 -2.24 -4.20
CA VAL A 75 8.52 -2.35 -4.72
C VAL A 75 8.26 -1.15 -5.61
N GLU A 76 7.70 -1.42 -6.79
CA GLU A 76 7.16 -0.35 -7.63
C GLU A 76 5.84 0.13 -6.99
N TYR A 77 5.84 1.37 -6.53
CA TYR A 77 4.67 2.03 -6.00
C TYR A 77 4.47 3.30 -6.82
N TRP A 78 3.32 3.43 -7.47
CA TRP A 78 2.97 4.65 -8.20
C TRP A 78 3.90 5.00 -9.38
N GLY A 79 4.58 3.99 -9.92
CA GLY A 79 5.57 4.15 -10.99
C GLY A 79 6.89 4.75 -10.51
N ASP A 80 7.16 4.70 -9.21
CA ASP A 80 8.46 4.96 -8.60
C ASP A 80 8.90 3.69 -7.85
N VAL A 81 10.20 3.40 -7.85
CA VAL A 81 10.77 2.24 -7.17
C VAL A 81 11.11 2.66 -5.74
N VAL A 82 10.39 2.13 -4.76
CA VAL A 82 10.71 2.34 -3.35
C VAL A 82 11.64 1.22 -2.91
N SER A 83 12.83 1.56 -2.41
CA SER A 83 13.80 0.63 -1.85
C SER A 83 14.26 1.06 -0.46
N GLY A 84 15.05 0.22 0.22
CA GLY A 84 15.64 0.55 1.52
C GLY A 84 16.53 1.81 1.51
N ASP A 85 17.02 2.23 0.34
CA ASP A 85 17.82 3.44 0.16
C ASP A 85 16.97 4.71 -0.10
N GLY A 86 15.64 4.55 -0.24
CA GLY A 86 14.68 5.64 -0.44
C GLY A 86 13.82 5.49 -1.69
N LEU A 87 13.20 6.59 -2.11
CA LEU A 87 12.43 6.68 -3.34
C LEU A 87 13.36 6.89 -4.53
N ASN A 88 13.41 5.90 -5.43
CA ASN A 88 14.12 5.99 -6.69
C ASN A 88 13.09 6.15 -7.82
N MET A 89 13.07 7.31 -8.49
CA MET A 89 12.15 7.51 -9.61
C MET A 89 12.43 6.47 -10.70
N ASP A 90 11.39 5.78 -11.18
CA ASP A 90 11.57 4.85 -12.29
C ASP A 90 11.97 5.65 -13.54
N TYR A 91 13.14 5.33 -14.09
CA TYR A 91 13.68 5.96 -15.30
C TYR A 91 12.70 5.87 -16.50
N LYS A 92 11.71 4.96 -16.47
CA LYS A 92 10.64 4.89 -17.48
C LYS A 92 9.73 6.11 -17.52
N LYS A 93 9.57 6.85 -16.41
CA LYS A 93 8.84 8.14 -16.43
C LYS A 93 9.66 9.26 -17.06
N VAL A 94 11.00 9.18 -17.01
CA VAL A 94 11.92 10.23 -17.47
C VAL A 94 12.19 10.16 -18.99
N SER A 95 11.91 9.02 -19.64
CA SER A 95 12.15 8.83 -21.08
C SER A 95 10.97 9.21 -21.99
N LYS A 96 10.09 10.10 -21.57
CA LYS A 96 9.12 10.78 -22.44
C LYS A 96 9.13 12.28 -22.18
N SER A 97 10.10 12.96 -22.76
CA SER A 97 9.92 14.30 -23.30
C SER A 97 10.97 14.61 -24.35
#